data_AF-G4N7B8-F1
#
_entry.id   AF-G4N7B8-F1
#
_cell.length_a   1.000
_cell.length_b   1.000
_cell.length_c   1.000
_cell.angle_alpha   90.00
_cell.angle_beta   90.00
_cell.angle_gamma   90.00
#
_symmetry.space_group_name_H-M   'P 1'
#
loop_
_entity.id
_entity.type
_entity.pdbx_description
1 polymer ?
#
loop_
_entity_poly.entity_id
_entity_poly.type
_entity_poly.pdbx_seq_one_letter_code
_entity_poly.pdbx_strand_id
1 'polypeptide(L)'
;MLGQSFIVYSLLMFSLQHVVTAKSDGESDSDISHPNVLPFGINYSPNFLAKNGGLTAKAVSKMFNGHAPVRTCLYYSELRDYYKKKFPDGTNYIYGIDKLKKKIIEPYTDFIGTRRRWDGVDILNDGVAASELVKAAPIPWNSITGWWIIGPGYDPNEFH
;
A
#
# COMPACT_ATOMS: atom_id res chain seq x y z
N MET A 1 28.10 -41.87 60.65
CA MET A 1 27.92 -41.02 59.46
C MET A 1 26.95 -39.92 59.82
N LEU A 2 27.48 -38.72 60.10
CA LEU A 2 26.75 -37.45 60.23
C LEU A 2 26.19 -37.08 58.84
N GLY A 3 25.13 -36.30 58.65
CA GLY A 3 24.26 -35.53 59.52
C GLY A 3 23.16 -34.95 58.62
N GLN A 4 21.93 -34.90 59.15
CA GLN A 4 20.74 -34.39 58.47
C GLN A 4 20.88 -32.88 58.22
N SER A 5 20.56 -32.44 57.00
CA SER A 5 20.39 -31.01 56.68
C SER A 5 19.00 -30.74 56.12
N PHE A 6 18.26 -30.02 56.95
CA PHE A 6 17.15 -29.10 56.74
C PHE A 6 16.39 -29.07 55.40
N ILE A 7 15.11 -29.37 55.57
CA ILE A 7 13.98 -28.99 54.74
C ILE A 7 13.77 -27.47 54.81
N VAL A 8 13.67 -26.80 53.66
CA VAL A 8 12.84 -25.59 53.51
C VAL A 8 11.90 -25.83 52.34
N TYR A 9 10.63 -25.96 52.70
CA TYR A 9 9.48 -26.08 51.81
C TYR A 9 9.03 -24.69 51.33
N SER A 10 8.53 -24.67 50.10
CA SER A 10 7.44 -23.83 49.60
C SER A 10 7.75 -22.38 49.20
N LEU A 11 7.74 -22.14 47.89
CA LEU A 11 6.56 -21.49 47.33
C LEU A 11 6.05 -22.26 46.12
N LEU A 12 4.87 -22.84 46.28
CA LEU A 12 3.97 -23.28 45.22
C LEU A 12 3.58 -22.04 44.36
N MET A 13 3.20 -22.13 43.09
CA MET A 13 1.97 -22.79 42.68
C MET A 13 1.72 -22.60 41.16
N PHE A 14 1.05 -23.59 40.56
CA PHE A 14 0.23 -23.57 39.33
C PHE A 14 0.88 -23.11 38.00
N SER A 15 0.70 -23.75 36.84
CA SER A 15 0.05 -25.00 36.44
C SER A 15 0.21 -25.15 34.93
N LEU A 16 0.19 -26.40 34.48
CA LEU A 16 -0.38 -26.89 33.23
C LEU A 16 -0.03 -26.14 31.92
N GLN A 17 0.75 -26.86 31.11
CA GLN A 17 0.41 -27.16 29.72
C GLN A 17 -0.18 -26.01 28.92
N HIS A 18 0.63 -25.35 28.11
CA HIS A 18 0.32 -25.25 26.69
C HIS A 18 1.62 -25.42 25.94
N VAL A 19 1.67 -26.46 25.11
CA VAL A 19 2.41 -26.43 23.85
C VAL A 19 1.88 -25.18 23.14
N VAL A 20 2.58 -24.05 23.28
CA VAL A 20 2.43 -22.97 22.34
C VAL A 20 3.25 -23.42 21.15
N THR A 21 2.58 -24.18 20.28
CA THR A 21 2.83 -24.09 18.85
C THR A 21 2.91 -22.60 18.57
N ALA A 22 4.12 -22.08 18.34
CA ALA A 22 4.29 -20.77 17.74
C ALA A 22 3.74 -20.87 16.32
N LYS A 23 2.41 -20.80 16.18
CA LYS A 23 1.80 -20.03 15.12
C LYS A 23 2.13 -18.58 15.45
N SER A 24 3.37 -18.19 15.15
CA SER A 24 3.57 -16.84 14.66
C SER A 24 3.24 -16.99 13.19
N ASP A 25 2.01 -16.61 12.86
CA ASP A 25 1.45 -16.63 11.53
C ASP A 25 2.41 -15.93 10.57
N GLY A 26 3.30 -16.73 9.99
CA GLY A 26 3.83 -16.51 8.65
C GLY A 26 2.71 -16.78 7.66
N GLU A 27 1.55 -16.15 7.85
CA GLU A 27 0.87 -15.63 6.69
C GLU A 27 1.82 -14.56 6.17
N SER A 28 2.70 -14.98 5.26
CA SER A 28 2.94 -14.12 4.12
C SER A 28 1.53 -13.73 3.67
N ASP A 29 1.09 -12.54 4.05
CA ASP A 29 0.01 -11.81 3.38
C ASP A 29 0.40 -11.91 1.91
N SER A 30 -0.11 -12.96 1.28
CA SER A 30 0.36 -13.42 0.00
C SER A 30 -0.03 -12.30 -0.91
N ASP A 31 1.00 -11.55 -1.31
CA ASP A 31 1.04 -10.48 -2.28
C ASP A 31 -0.29 -10.43 -3.04
N ILE A 32 -1.26 -9.67 -2.52
CA ILE A 32 -2.48 -9.33 -3.26
C ILE A 32 -2.06 -8.30 -4.31
N SER A 33 -1.09 -8.69 -5.13
CA SER A 33 -0.94 -8.20 -6.47
C SER A 33 -2.21 -8.67 -7.16
N HIS A 34 -3.17 -7.76 -7.30
CA HIS A 34 -4.26 -8.00 -8.23
C HIS A 34 -3.54 -8.22 -9.59
N PRO A 35 -3.50 -9.44 -10.14
CA PRO A 35 -2.39 -9.88 -11.01
C PRO A 35 -2.28 -9.02 -12.28
N ASN A 36 -3.41 -8.40 -12.65
CA ASN A 36 -3.60 -7.64 -13.86
C ASN A 36 -3.53 -6.11 -13.67
N VAL A 37 -3.13 -5.59 -12.50
CA VAL A 37 -3.08 -4.13 -12.27
C VAL A 37 -1.74 -3.62 -11.76
N LEU A 38 -1.40 -2.38 -12.13
CA LEU A 38 -0.31 -1.61 -11.52
C LEU A 38 -0.88 -0.48 -10.66
N PRO A 39 -0.43 -0.32 -9.39
CA PRO A 39 -1.10 0.55 -8.44
C PRO A 39 -0.53 1.98 -8.42
N PHE A 40 -1.38 2.98 -8.30
CA PHE A 40 -0.96 4.33 -7.89
C PHE A 40 -1.84 4.87 -6.76
N GLY A 41 -1.23 5.55 -5.80
CA GLY A 41 -1.88 6.14 -4.64
C GLY A 41 -2.14 7.64 -4.79
N ILE A 42 -3.32 8.12 -4.43
CA ILE A 42 -3.64 9.54 -4.37
C ILE A 42 -4.79 9.81 -3.36
N ASN A 43 -4.82 11.01 -2.75
CA ASN A 43 -5.93 11.45 -1.91
C ASN A 43 -7.00 12.22 -2.71
N TYR A 44 -7.51 11.60 -3.78
CA TYR A 44 -8.66 12.09 -4.54
C TYR A 44 -9.58 10.92 -4.82
N SER A 45 -10.89 11.13 -4.64
CA SER A 45 -11.89 10.08 -4.72
C SER A 45 -12.16 9.60 -6.16
N PRO A 46 -12.72 8.39 -6.32
CA PRO A 46 -13.06 7.82 -7.62
C PRO A 46 -13.98 8.74 -8.42
N ASN A 47 -14.96 9.34 -7.75
CA ASN A 47 -15.88 10.32 -8.35
C ASN A 47 -15.14 11.53 -8.93
N PHE A 48 -14.08 12.01 -8.27
CA PHE A 48 -13.27 13.11 -8.78
C PHE A 48 -12.52 12.69 -10.04
N LEU A 49 -11.86 11.52 -10.04
CA LEU A 49 -11.13 11.05 -11.22
C LEU A 49 -12.08 10.74 -12.38
N ALA A 50 -13.19 10.05 -12.14
CA ALA A 50 -14.20 9.73 -13.14
C ALA A 50 -14.74 11.00 -13.83
N LYS A 51 -15.15 12.01 -13.04
CA LYS A 51 -15.63 13.31 -13.56
C LYS A 51 -14.59 14.05 -14.41
N ASN A 52 -13.31 13.78 -14.19
CA ASN A 52 -12.19 14.40 -14.89
C ASN A 52 -11.50 13.49 -15.91
N GLY A 53 -12.07 12.32 -16.20
CA GLY A 53 -11.56 11.40 -17.20
C GLY A 53 -10.28 10.65 -16.79
N GLY A 54 -10.02 10.51 -15.49
CA GLY A 54 -8.85 9.82 -14.92
C GLY A 54 -7.83 10.77 -14.30
N LEU A 55 -6.61 10.29 -14.10
CA LEU A 55 -5.47 11.12 -13.72
C LEU A 55 -4.88 11.74 -15.00
N THR A 56 -5.47 12.86 -15.41
CA THR A 56 -5.14 13.58 -16.65
C THR A 56 -4.83 15.05 -16.38
N ALA A 57 -4.41 15.81 -17.40
CA ALA A 57 -4.15 17.24 -17.27
C ALA A 57 -5.39 18.02 -16.78
N LYS A 58 -6.59 17.58 -17.18
CA LYS A 58 -7.87 18.12 -16.72
C LYS A 58 -8.12 17.86 -15.23
N ALA A 59 -7.69 16.71 -14.71
CA ALA A 59 -7.79 16.42 -13.29
C ALA A 59 -6.79 17.27 -12.51
N VAL A 60 -5.53 17.31 -12.97
CA VAL A 60 -4.45 18.10 -12.36
C VAL A 60 -4.81 19.59 -12.25
N SER A 61 -5.42 20.19 -13.27
CA SER A 61 -5.83 21.60 -13.23
C SER A 61 -6.92 21.91 -12.19
N LYS A 62 -7.58 20.88 -11.65
CA LYS A 62 -8.60 20.99 -10.60
C LYS A 62 -8.14 20.46 -9.24
N MET A 63 -6.95 19.88 -9.17
CA MET A 63 -6.32 19.51 -7.92
C MET A 63 -5.75 20.75 -7.26
N PHE A 64 -5.69 20.75 -5.92
CA PHE A 64 -5.16 21.87 -5.14
C PHE A 64 -3.78 22.29 -5.65
N ASN A 65 -3.72 23.48 -6.26
CA ASN A 65 -2.55 24.08 -6.89
C ASN A 65 -1.81 23.21 -7.94
N GLY A 66 -2.44 22.19 -8.52
CA GLY A 66 -1.79 21.33 -9.53
C GLY A 66 -0.60 20.49 -9.03
N HIS A 67 -0.39 20.45 -7.70
CA HIS A 67 0.75 19.80 -7.04
C HIS A 67 0.33 18.68 -6.07
N ALA A 68 -0.87 18.12 -6.25
CA ALA A 68 -1.30 16.98 -5.46
C ALA A 68 -0.26 15.84 -5.53
N PRO A 69 0.18 15.29 -4.38
CA PRO A 69 1.14 14.21 -4.38
C PRO A 69 0.46 12.92 -4.85
N VAL A 70 1.07 12.28 -5.85
CA VAL A 70 0.74 10.94 -6.32
C VAL A 70 1.88 10.02 -5.92
N ARG A 71 1.54 8.84 -5.40
CA ARG A 71 2.51 7.82 -5.02
C ARG A 71 2.42 6.69 -6.01
N THR A 72 3.58 6.17 -6.39
CA THR A 72 3.71 5.12 -7.38
C THR A 72 4.59 4.04 -6.79
N CYS A 73 4.17 2.79 -6.91
CA CYS A 73 4.95 1.62 -6.58
C CYS A 73 4.53 0.48 -7.53
N LEU A 74 5.34 -0.56 -7.65
CA LEU A 74 4.96 -1.78 -8.37
C LEU A 74 3.96 -2.63 -7.58
N TYR A 75 3.93 -2.47 -6.26
CA TYR A 75 3.16 -3.32 -5.34
C TYR A 75 2.12 -2.53 -4.57
N TYR A 76 0.92 -3.10 -4.47
CA TYR A 76 -0.20 -2.49 -3.75
C TYR A 76 0.06 -2.49 -2.24
N SER A 77 0.61 -3.59 -1.71
CA SER A 77 0.95 -3.79 -0.30
C SER A 77 1.82 -2.66 0.24
N GLU A 78 2.82 -2.21 -0.52
CA GLU A 78 3.69 -1.10 -0.10
C GLU A 78 2.95 0.23 0.01
N LEU A 79 2.08 0.55 -0.96
CA LEU A 79 1.26 1.76 -0.89
C LEU A 79 0.27 1.69 0.27
N ARG A 80 -0.37 0.54 0.47
CA ARG A 80 -1.29 0.28 1.59
C ARG A 80 -0.59 0.52 2.92
N ASP A 81 0.55 -0.14 3.13
CA ASP A 81 1.29 -0.08 4.40
C ASP A 81 1.84 1.32 4.65
N TYR A 82 2.29 2.01 3.60
CA TYR A 82 2.66 3.40 3.67
C TYR A 82 1.50 4.29 4.13
N TYR A 83 0.32 4.18 3.50
CA TYR A 83 -0.82 5.03 3.85
C TYR A 83 -1.31 4.76 5.26
N LYS A 84 -1.39 3.50 5.69
CA LYS A 84 -1.73 3.11 7.07
C LYS A 84 -0.76 3.72 8.08
N LYS A 85 0.54 3.73 7.77
CA LYS A 85 1.58 4.26 8.66
C LYS A 85 1.66 5.78 8.70
N LYS A 86 1.56 6.44 7.54
CA LYS A 86 1.79 7.89 7.39
C LYS A 86 0.54 8.73 7.54
N PHE A 87 -0.62 8.17 7.23
CA PHE A 87 -1.91 8.86 7.21
C PHE A 87 -3.00 8.01 7.88
N PRO A 88 -2.83 7.60 9.15
CA PRO A 88 -3.74 6.65 9.81
C PRO A 88 -5.19 7.15 9.89
N ASP A 89 -5.38 8.46 10.03
CA ASP A 89 -6.70 9.09 10.11
C ASP A 89 -7.20 9.62 8.75
N GLY A 90 -6.37 9.54 7.71
CA GLY A 90 -6.69 10.02 6.38
C GLY A 90 -7.38 8.96 5.53
N THR A 91 -8.26 9.39 4.62
CA THR A 91 -8.76 8.52 3.54
C THR A 91 -7.89 8.73 2.30
N ASN A 92 -7.26 7.67 1.83
CA ASN A 92 -6.45 7.64 0.62
C ASN A 92 -6.96 6.54 -0.31
N TYR A 93 -6.72 6.70 -1.60
CA TYR A 93 -7.16 5.75 -2.61
C TYR A 93 -5.96 5.18 -3.35
N ILE A 94 -5.95 3.87 -3.56
CA ILE A 94 -4.98 3.21 -4.44
C ILE A 94 -5.75 2.70 -5.64
N TYR A 95 -5.40 3.15 -6.84
CA TYR A 95 -6.08 2.79 -8.08
C TYR A 95 -5.31 1.73 -8.84
N GLY A 96 -6.01 0.75 -9.41
CA GLY A 96 -5.43 -0.28 -10.27
C GLY A 96 -5.49 0.08 -11.75
N ILE A 97 -4.32 0.30 -12.37
CA ILE A 97 -4.19 0.51 -13.82
C ILE A 97 -4.13 -0.84 -14.52
N ASP A 98 -4.99 -1.10 -15.51
CA ASP A 98 -5.00 -2.32 -16.32
C ASP A 98 -3.67 -2.55 -17.05
N LYS A 99 -2.96 -3.63 -16.69
CA LYS A 99 -1.68 -4.03 -17.30
C LYS A 99 -1.81 -4.31 -18.80
N LEU A 100 -3.00 -4.64 -19.30
CA LEU A 100 -3.24 -4.91 -20.72
C LEU A 100 -3.27 -3.62 -21.56
N LYS A 101 -3.42 -2.44 -20.94
CA LYS A 101 -3.36 -1.14 -21.63
C LYS A 101 -1.91 -0.71 -21.87
N LYS A 102 -1.17 -1.46 -22.70
CA LYS A 102 0.27 -1.26 -22.94
C LYS A 102 0.70 0.20 -23.18
N LYS A 103 -0.10 0.96 -23.95
CA LYS A 103 0.13 2.40 -24.23
C LYS A 103 0.15 3.30 -23.00
N ILE A 104 -0.44 2.86 -21.88
CA ILE A 104 -0.45 3.57 -20.59
C ILE A 104 0.62 2.98 -19.67
N ILE A 105 0.81 1.66 -19.70
CA ILE A 105 1.71 0.96 -18.78
C ILE A 105 3.17 1.25 -19.04
N GLU A 106 3.62 1.19 -20.29
CA GLU A 106 5.03 1.43 -20.63
C GLU A 106 5.54 2.79 -20.12
N PRO A 107 4.90 3.94 -20.44
CA PRO A 107 5.35 5.22 -19.91
C PRO A 107 5.20 5.33 -18.39
N TYR A 108 4.23 4.63 -17.78
CA TYR A 108 4.04 4.59 -16.33
C TYR A 108 5.18 3.83 -15.64
N THR A 109 5.56 2.65 -16.16
CA THR A 109 6.67 1.86 -15.63
C THR A 109 8.02 2.53 -15.85
N ASP A 110 8.20 3.22 -16.99
CA ASP A 110 9.40 4.03 -17.25
C ASP A 110 9.51 5.19 -16.26
N PHE A 111 8.39 5.86 -15.98
CA PHE A 111 8.32 6.91 -14.96
C PHE A 111 8.71 6.40 -13.56
N ILE A 112 8.24 5.21 -13.16
CA ILE A 112 8.68 4.57 -11.90
C ILE A 112 10.17 4.20 -11.97
N GLY A 113 10.60 3.59 -13.07
CA GLY A 113 11.95 3.07 -13.28
C GLY A 113 13.04 4.14 -13.20
N THR A 114 12.79 5.32 -13.77
CA THR A 114 13.69 6.48 -13.71
C THR A 114 13.85 7.07 -12.32
N ARG A 115 13.00 6.69 -11.36
CA ARG A 115 13.01 7.18 -9.97
C ARG A 115 13.42 6.12 -8.96
N ARG A 116 13.92 4.97 -9.42
CA ARG A 116 14.61 3.98 -8.57
C ARG A 116 15.84 4.64 -7.94
N ARG A 117 15.79 4.93 -6.63
CA ARG A 117 17.00 5.25 -5.87
C ARG A 117 17.85 3.97 -5.68
N TRP A 118 19.14 4.20 -5.56
CA TRP A 118 20.26 3.25 -5.68
C TRP A 118 20.50 2.43 -4.40
N ASP A 119 19.50 2.25 -3.56
CA ASP A 119 19.62 1.65 -2.23
C ASP A 119 19.03 0.24 -2.11
N GLY A 120 18.52 -0.35 -3.21
CA GLY A 120 18.15 -1.77 -3.25
C GLY A 120 16.94 -2.14 -2.39
N VAL A 121 16.18 -1.14 -1.91
CA VAL A 121 14.92 -1.32 -1.17
C VAL A 121 13.77 -0.84 -2.05
N ASP A 122 12.65 -1.57 -2.00
CA ASP A 122 11.52 -1.41 -2.90
C ASP A 122 10.95 0.01 -3.01
N ILE A 123 10.45 0.29 -4.22
CA ILE A 123 10.44 1.59 -4.87
C ILE A 123 9.13 2.31 -4.55
N LEU A 124 8.92 2.62 -3.28
CA LEU A 124 7.93 3.60 -2.93
C LEU A 124 8.47 5.01 -3.23
N ASN A 125 7.89 5.66 -4.24
CA ASN A 125 8.15 7.07 -4.47
C ASN A 125 7.34 7.91 -3.48
N ASP A 126 8.00 8.69 -2.60
CA ASP A 126 7.40 9.41 -1.44
C ASP A 126 6.47 10.60 -1.81
N GLY A 127 5.89 10.57 -3.01
CA GLY A 127 4.99 11.57 -3.55
C GLY A 127 5.65 12.39 -4.65
N VAL A 128 5.25 12.14 -5.89
CA VAL A 128 5.54 13.02 -7.03
C VAL A 128 4.39 13.96 -7.26
N ALA A 129 4.64 15.14 -7.83
CA ALA A 129 3.54 15.99 -8.26
C ALA A 129 2.71 15.27 -9.35
N ALA A 130 1.39 15.27 -9.21
CA ALA A 130 0.47 14.71 -10.21
C ALA A 130 0.73 15.26 -11.62
N SER A 131 1.10 16.55 -11.70
CA SER A 131 1.48 17.21 -12.96
C SER A 131 2.71 16.59 -13.64
N GLU A 132 3.68 16.08 -12.87
CA GLU A 132 4.86 15.38 -13.43
C GLU A 132 4.48 14.02 -13.97
N LEU A 133 3.71 13.23 -13.21
CA LEU A 133 3.24 11.92 -13.67
C LEU A 133 2.38 12.06 -14.92
N VAL A 134 1.41 12.99 -14.94
CA VAL A 134 0.52 13.17 -16.09
C VAL A 134 1.25 13.62 -17.34
N LYS A 135 2.36 14.37 -17.22
CA LYS A 135 3.18 14.74 -18.38
C LYS A 135 3.87 13.53 -19.01
N ALA A 136 4.29 12.56 -18.19
CA ALA A 136 4.95 11.34 -18.67
C ALA A 136 3.95 10.26 -19.09
N ALA A 137 2.95 9.99 -18.25
CA ALA A 137 2.01 8.89 -18.36
C ALA A 137 0.61 9.34 -17.89
N PRO A 138 -0.18 10.00 -18.74
CA PRO A 138 -1.57 10.30 -18.41
C PRO A 138 -2.37 9.00 -18.26
N ILE A 139 -3.14 8.88 -17.18
CA ILE A 139 -3.90 7.66 -16.87
C ILE A 139 -5.39 7.95 -17.10
N PRO A 140 -5.96 7.57 -18.26
CA PRO A 140 -7.37 7.79 -18.54
C PRO A 140 -8.25 6.91 -17.64
N TRP A 141 -9.48 7.34 -17.39
CA TRP A 141 -10.41 6.61 -16.53
C TRP A 141 -10.68 5.18 -17.04
N ASN A 142 -10.73 4.99 -18.36
CA ASN A 142 -10.95 3.67 -18.97
C ASN A 142 -9.75 2.71 -18.89
N SER A 143 -8.62 3.14 -18.32
CA SER A 143 -7.52 2.24 -17.93
C SER A 143 -7.50 1.92 -16.44
N ILE A 144 -8.37 2.54 -15.64
CA ILE A 144 -8.53 2.24 -14.22
C ILE A 144 -9.59 1.15 -14.08
N THR A 145 -9.23 0.03 -13.46
CA THR A 145 -10.12 -1.15 -13.34
C THR A 145 -10.83 -1.25 -12.00
N GLY A 146 -10.37 -0.47 -11.02
CA GLY A 146 -10.91 -0.41 -9.68
C GLY A 146 -9.97 0.32 -8.73
N TRP A 147 -10.31 0.33 -7.45
CA TRP A 147 -9.52 0.95 -6.40
C TRP A 147 -9.70 0.29 -5.03
N TRP A 148 -8.69 0.47 -4.19
CA TRP A 148 -8.75 0.22 -2.76
C TRP A 148 -8.92 1.52 -1.99
N ILE A 149 -9.57 1.46 -0.84
CA ILE A 149 -9.73 2.59 0.09
C ILE A 149 -8.91 2.32 1.35
N ILE A 150 -7.94 3.19 1.62
CA ILE A 150 -7.11 3.12 2.83
C ILE A 150 -7.52 4.25 3.75
N GLY A 151 -8.30 3.94 4.78
CA GLY A 151 -8.72 4.90 5.79
C GLY A 151 -9.61 4.28 6.88
N PRO A 152 -9.98 5.06 7.92
CA PRO A 152 -10.82 4.57 9.01
C PRO A 152 -12.17 4.05 8.51
N GLY A 153 -12.56 2.86 8.97
CA GLY A 153 -13.86 2.26 8.65
C GLY A 153 -13.95 1.54 7.30
N TYR A 154 -12.84 1.40 6.57
CA TYR A 154 -12.77 0.63 5.32
C TYR A 154 -11.91 -0.63 5.50
N ASP A 155 -12.29 -1.71 4.84
CA ASP A 155 -11.40 -2.87 4.67
C ASP A 155 -10.36 -2.51 3.60
N PRO A 156 -9.06 -2.41 3.95
CA PRO A 156 -8.05 -2.01 2.98
C PRO A 156 -7.90 -3.02 1.84
N ASN A 157 -8.28 -4.30 2.03
CA ASN A 157 -8.11 -5.36 1.05
C ASN A 157 -9.27 -5.46 0.05
N GLU A 158 -10.38 -4.74 0.28
CA GLU A 158 -11.52 -4.71 -0.63
C GLU A 158 -11.19 -3.91 -1.90
N PHE A 159 -11.39 -4.55 -3.06
CA PHE A 159 -11.21 -3.91 -4.37
C PHE A 159 -12.59 -3.59 -4.98
N HIS A 160 -12.83 -2.31 -5.22
CA HIS A 160 -14.10 -1.77 -5.73
C HIS A 160 -14.05 -1.47 -7.22
#